data_AF-A0A7W0A821-F1
#
_entry.id   AF-A0A7W0A821-F1
#
_cell.length_a   1.000
_cell.length_b   1.000
_cell.length_c   1.000
_cell.angle_alpha   90.00
_cell.angle_beta   90.00
_cell.angle_gamma   90.00
#
_symmetry.space_group_name_H-M   'P 1'
#
loop_
_entity.id
_entity.type
_entity.pdbx_description
1 polymer ?
#
loop_
_entity_poly.entity_id
_entity_poly.type
_entity_poly.pdbx_seq_one_letter_code
_entity_poly.pdbx_strand_id
1 'polypeptide(L)' 'MDVLVLIDKLDDLVHNAKQVPLTDTVRVDKEEIYDLLDQMRATIPEEI' A
#
# COMPACT_ATOMS: atom_id res chain seq x y z
N MET A 1 11.61 1.97 10.01
CA MET A 1 10.66 0.88 9.69
C MET A 1 11.17 0.28 8.40
N ASP A 2 11.50 -1.01 8.37
CA ASP A 2 12.17 -1.59 7.20
C ASP A 2 11.21 -1.65 6.00
N VAL A 3 11.74 -1.48 4.79
CA VAL A 3 10.95 -1.47 3.55
C VAL A 3 10.08 -2.73 3.39
N LEU A 4 10.54 -3.85 3.92
CA LEU A 4 9.81 -5.13 3.96
C LEU A 4 8.49 -5.01 4.74
N VAL A 5 8.48 -4.31 5.88
CA VAL A 5 7.26 -4.13 6.68
C VAL A 5 6.24 -3.27 5.95
N LEU A 6 6.69 -2.31 5.13
CA LEU A 6 5.80 -1.49 4.31
C LEU A 6 5.19 -2.29 3.17
N ILE A 7 5.95 -3.23 2.58
CA ILE A 7 5.44 -4.16 1.57
C ILE A 7 4.39 -5.09 2.18
N ASP A 8 4.65 -5.68 3.34
CA ASP A 8 3.68 -6.55 4.01
C ASP A 8 2.38 -5.80 4.35
N LYS A 9 2.48 -4.53 4.80
CA LYS A 9 1.30 -3.69 5.03
C LYS A 9 0.52 -3.38 3.77
N LEU A 10 1.20 -3.18 2.63
CA LEU A 10 0.51 -2.98 1.35
C LEU A 10 -0.23 -4.25 0.94
N ASP A 11 0.42 -5.41 1.07
CA ASP A 11 -0.18 -6.70 0.73
C ASP A 11 -1.42 -7.00 1.59
N ASP A 12 -1.33 -6.77 2.90
CA ASP A 12 -2.45 -6.88 3.83
C ASP A 12 -3.60 -5.94 3.46
N LEU A 13 -3.30 -4.69 3.09
CA LEU A 13 -4.31 -3.69 2.71
C LEU A 13 -5.06 -4.11 1.44
N VAL A 14 -4.34 -4.66 0.46
CA VAL A 14 -4.92 -5.18 -0.79
C VAL A 14 -5.73 -6.46 -0.54
N HIS A 15 -5.23 -7.38 0.29
CA HIS A 15 -5.93 -8.62 0.63
C HIS A 15 -7.21 -8.40 1.44
N ASN A 16 -7.22 -7.40 2.33
CA ASN A 16 -8.40 -7.06 3.13
C ASN A 16 -9.35 -6.09 2.40
N ALA A 17 -8.96 -5.55 1.24
CA ALA A 17 -9.79 -4.64 0.48
C ALA A 17 -11.04 -5.34 -0.06
N LYS A 18 -12.15 -4.60 -0.11
CA LYS A 18 -13.42 -5.15 -0.61
C LYS A 18 -13.34 -5.35 -2.12
N GLN A 19 -13.41 -6.62 -2.56
CA GLN A 19 -13.48 -6.94 -3.97
C GLN A 19 -14.77 -6.40 -4.58
N VAL A 20 -14.65 -5.84 -5.78
CA VAL A 20 -15.80 -5.37 -6.55
C VAL A 20 -16.42 -6.58 -7.28
N PRO A 21 -17.74 -6.81 -7.18
CA PRO A 21 -18.37 -7.95 -7.80
C PRO A 21 -18.22 -7.88 -9.33
N LEU A 22 -17.96 -9.04 -9.94
CA LEU A 22 -17.80 -9.20 -11.40
C LEU A 22 -16.52 -8.56 -11.98
N THR A 23 -15.55 -8.19 -11.14
CA THR A 23 -14.24 -7.70 -11.58
C THR A 23 -13.09 -8.29 -10.77
N ASP A 24 -11.89 -8.26 -11.34
CA ASP A 24 -10.62 -8.57 -10.65
C ASP A 24 -10.02 -7.34 -9.97
N THR A 25 -10.88 -6.42 -9.51
CA THR A 25 -10.46 -5.17 -8.85
C THR A 25 -10.91 -5.13 -7.40
N VAL A 26 -10.07 -4.53 -6.57
CA VAL A 26 -10.38 -4.29 -5.16
C VAL A 26 -10.56 -2.80 -4.90
N ARG A 27 -11.47 -2.46 -3.99
CA ARG A 27 -11.70 -1.09 -3.55
C ARG A 27 -10.81 -0.78 -2.36
N VAL A 28 -9.83 0.08 -2.58
CA VAL A 28 -8.93 0.62 -1.56
C VAL A 28 -9.28 2.07 -1.24
N ASP A 29 -9.00 2.49 -0.01
CA ASP A 29 -9.09 3.90 0.34
C ASP A 29 -7.93 4.67 -0.30
N LYS A 30 -8.26 5.80 -0.92
CA LYS A 30 -7.28 6.60 -1.63
C LYS A 30 -6.27 7.21 -0.65
N GLU A 31 -6.73 7.73 0.48
CA GLU A 31 -5.91 8.40 1.49
C GLU A 31 -4.92 7.41 2.12
N GLU A 32 -5.39 6.23 2.53
CA GLU A 32 -4.51 5.20 3.12
C GLU A 32 -3.40 4.74 2.15
N ILE A 33 -3.72 4.60 0.86
CA ILE A 33 -2.73 4.27 -0.16
C ILE A 33 -1.67 5.37 -0.29
N TYR A 34 -2.07 6.64 -0.30
CA TYR A 34 -1.10 7.75 -0.39
C TYR A 34 -0.21 7.83 0.86
N ASP A 35 -0.78 7.65 2.05
CA ASP A 35 -0.01 7.63 3.29
C ASP A 35 1.04 6.50 3.30
N LEU A 36 0.66 5.32 2.80
CA LEU A 36 1.58 4.20 2.70
C LEU A 36 2.69 4.45 1.66
N LEU A 37 2.35 5.04 0.52
CA LEU A 37 3.32 5.43 -0.51
C LEU A 37 4.32 6.48 -0.01
N ASP A 38 3.85 7.47 0.75
CA ASP A 38 4.73 8.49 1.32
C ASP A 38 5.65 7.91 2.40
N GLN A 39 5.18 6.94 3.19
CA GLN A 39 6.05 6.18 4.10
C GLN A 39 7.12 5.39 3.34
N MET A 40 6.78 4.72 2.23
CA MET A 40 7.75 4.02 1.38
C MET A 40 8.80 4.98 0.83
N ARG A 41 8.38 6.15 0.33
CA ARG A 41 9.28 7.20 -0.17
C ARG A 41 10.23 7.71 0.91
N ALA A 42 9.73 7.92 2.12
CA ALA A 42 10.57 8.36 3.25
C ALA A 42 11.55 7.28 3.73
N THR A 43 11.26 6.01 3.44
CA THR A 43 12.07 4.85 3.87
C THR A 43 13.14 4.49 2.84
N ILE A 44 12.92 4.83 1.56
CA ILE A 44 13.97 4.81 0.55
C ILE A 44 14.85 6.03 0.81
N PRO A 45 16.09 5.88 1.30
CA PRO A 45 17.00 7.01 1.38
C PRO A 45 17.14 7.57 -0.04
N GLU A 46 16.94 8.88 -0.20
CA GLU A 46 17.22 9.57 -1.46
C GLU A 46 18.65 9.22 -1.91
N GLU A 47 18.80 8.29 -2.84
CA GLU A 47 19.98 8.29 -3.71
C GLU A 47 19.78 9.49 -4.65
N ILE A 48 20.43 10.60 -4.28
CA ILE A 48 20.72 11.76 -5.13
C ILE A 48 21.63 11.31 -6.29
#